data_AF-A0A7Y1ZF84-F1
#
_entry.id   AF-A0A7Y1ZF84-F1
#
_cell.length_a   1.000
_cell.length_b   1.000
_cell.length_c   1.000
_cell.angle_alpha   90.00
_cell.angle_beta   90.00
_cell.angle_gamma   90.00
#
_symmetry.space_group_name_H-M   'P 1'
#
loop_
_entity.id
_entity.type
_entity.pdbx_description
1 polymer ?
#
loop_
_entity_poly.entity_id
_entity_poly.type
_entity_poly.pdbx_seq_one_letter_code
_entity_poly.pdbx_strand_id
1 'polypeptide(L)'
;ETTPDPILKDVVYLVTRDEARHVTFGVNYLEEFVKTLSEEEKEERAMFAYEACAISRERLVATDVFRHFGWDVEEARQKVLDGFVMSTFRNLLFQRVIPNLNRIGLLTDKVRPKFEELGILEYENLSTDGDIDWASLERPLDTDEAQAYDQTMFEEFAKKHEEHEKASSAA
;
A
#
# COMPACT_ATOMS: atom_id res chain seq x y z
N GLU A 1 0.72 -10.04 17.43
CA GLU A 1 1.55 -8.92 17.91
C GLU A 1 2.91 -8.96 17.23
N THR A 2 3.37 -7.87 16.62
CA THR A 2 4.65 -7.79 15.88
C THR A 2 5.80 -7.20 16.70
N THR A 3 5.53 -6.47 17.78
CA THR A 3 6.56 -6.01 18.72
C THR A 3 6.03 -6.00 20.16
N PRO A 4 6.81 -6.46 21.15
CA PRO A 4 6.47 -6.33 22.57
C PRO A 4 6.76 -4.93 23.15
N ASP A 5 7.45 -4.05 22.39
CA ASP A 5 7.85 -2.73 22.86
C ASP A 5 6.67 -1.74 22.80
N PRO A 6 6.19 -1.21 23.96
CA PRO A 6 5.05 -0.30 23.99
C PRO A 6 5.33 1.05 23.33
N ILE A 7 6.56 1.56 23.37
CA ILE A 7 6.89 2.86 22.75
C ILE A 7 6.87 2.72 21.24
N LEU A 8 7.41 1.62 20.71
CA LEU A 8 7.39 1.37 19.28
C LEU A 8 5.96 1.23 18.74
N LYS A 9 5.05 0.63 19.52
CA LYS A 9 3.62 0.57 19.19
C LYS A 9 3.02 1.97 19.05
N ASP A 10 3.23 2.82 20.05
CA ASP A 10 2.70 4.18 20.04
C ASP A 10 3.25 5.00 18.85
N VAL A 11 4.53 4.86 18.54
CA VAL A 11 5.15 5.54 17.40
C VAL A 11 4.51 5.10 16.08
N VAL A 12 4.41 3.79 15.84
CA VAL A 12 3.81 3.27 14.60
C VAL A 12 2.35 3.71 14.48
N TYR A 13 1.58 3.64 15.57
CA TYR A 13 0.18 4.08 15.58
C TYR A 13 0.05 5.57 15.23
N LEU A 14 0.85 6.44 15.86
CA LEU A 14 0.80 7.88 15.60
C LEU A 14 1.20 8.21 14.16
N VAL A 15 2.22 7.54 13.62
CA VAL A 15 2.65 7.68 12.22
C VAL A 15 1.55 7.22 11.27
N THR A 16 0.96 6.03 11.48
CA THR A 16 -0.14 5.54 10.65
C THR A 16 -1.32 6.51 10.63
N ARG A 17 -1.64 7.12 11.78
CA ARG A 17 -2.71 8.11 11.88
C ARG A 17 -2.40 9.41 11.13
N ASP A 18 -1.13 9.79 11.02
CA ASP A 18 -0.72 10.98 10.27
C ASP A 18 -0.69 10.71 8.77
N GLU A 19 -0.14 9.56 8.36
CA GLU A 19 -0.13 9.14 6.96
C GLU A 19 -1.55 8.95 6.40
N ALA A 20 -2.49 8.45 7.20
CA ALA A 20 -3.90 8.40 6.82
C ALA A 20 -4.44 9.80 6.49
N ARG A 21 -4.13 10.82 7.31
CA ARG A 21 -4.54 12.22 7.03
C ARG A 21 -3.86 12.75 5.77
N HIS A 22 -2.57 12.47 5.56
CA HIS A 22 -1.85 12.88 4.35
C HIS A 22 -2.47 12.28 3.09
N VAL A 23 -2.82 11.00 3.12
CA VAL A 23 -3.46 10.32 2.00
C VAL A 23 -4.84 10.93 1.72
N THR A 24 -5.69 11.10 2.73
CA THR A 24 -7.03 11.69 2.55
C THR A 24 -6.97 13.12 2.03
N PHE A 25 -6.09 13.94 2.59
CA PHE A 25 -5.88 15.30 2.12
C PHE A 25 -5.42 15.30 0.65
N GLY A 26 -4.43 14.46 0.32
CA GLY A 26 -3.90 14.32 -1.03
C GLY A 26 -4.97 13.90 -2.03
N VAL A 27 -5.78 12.88 -1.72
CA VAL A 27 -6.87 12.40 -2.59
C VAL A 27 -7.89 13.50 -2.83
N ASN A 28 -8.40 14.16 -1.78
CA ASN A 28 -9.42 15.20 -1.92
C ASN A 28 -8.91 16.42 -2.69
N TYR A 29 -7.67 16.84 -2.44
CA TYR A 29 -7.07 17.96 -3.16
C TYR A 29 -6.84 17.61 -4.64
N LEU A 30 -6.26 16.44 -4.91
CA LEU A 30 -5.95 16.00 -6.27
C LEU A 30 -7.21 15.73 -7.08
N GLU A 31 -8.28 15.23 -6.47
CA GLU A 31 -9.57 14.99 -7.13
C GLU A 31 -10.11 16.28 -7.79
N GLU A 32 -10.04 17.41 -7.09
CA GLU A 32 -10.46 18.71 -7.65
C GLU A 32 -9.40 19.31 -8.57
N PHE A 33 -8.11 19.21 -8.20
CA PHE A 33 -7.02 19.79 -8.98
C PHE A 33 -6.89 19.15 -10.37
N VAL A 34 -6.98 17.81 -10.45
CA VAL A 34 -6.83 17.08 -11.72
C VAL A 34 -7.92 17.49 -12.73
N LYS A 35 -9.12 17.86 -12.28
CA LYS A 35 -10.20 18.37 -13.14
C LYS A 35 -9.83 19.68 -13.85
N THR A 36 -8.89 20.46 -13.30
CA THR A 36 -8.44 21.74 -13.87
C THR A 36 -7.37 21.58 -14.95
N LEU A 37 -6.79 20.39 -15.08
CA LEU A 37 -5.69 20.12 -16.00
C LEU A 37 -6.20 19.84 -17.41
N SER A 38 -5.37 20.18 -18.40
CA SER A 38 -5.57 19.71 -19.77
C SER A 38 -5.35 18.19 -19.88
N GLU A 39 -5.87 17.59 -20.95
CA GLU A 39 -5.71 16.14 -21.17
C GLU A 39 -4.24 15.72 -21.30
N GLU A 40 -3.38 16.57 -21.87
CA GLU A 40 -1.93 16.31 -21.97
C GLU A 40 -1.27 16.30 -20.58
N GLU A 41 -1.62 17.27 -19.73
CA GLU A 41 -1.11 17.36 -18.36
C GLU A 41 -1.59 16.23 -17.44
N LYS A 42 -2.83 15.77 -17.64
CA LYS A 42 -3.38 14.60 -16.93
C LYS A 42 -2.60 13.35 -17.31
N GLU A 43 -2.37 13.15 -18.60
CA GLU A 43 -1.65 11.99 -19.10
C GLU A 43 -0.20 11.96 -18.63
N GLU A 44 0.49 13.12 -18.60
CA GLU A 44 1.83 13.24 -18.04
C GLU A 44 1.87 12.79 -16.56
N ARG A 45 0.89 13.25 -15.77
CA ARG A 45 0.78 12.88 -14.34
C ARG A 45 0.39 11.43 -14.12
N ALA A 46 -0.48 10.89 -14.97
CA ALA A 46 -0.85 9.48 -14.96
C ALA A 46 0.38 8.60 -15.20
N MET A 47 1.20 8.95 -16.21
CA MET A 47 2.44 8.25 -16.51
C MET A 47 3.46 8.38 -15.37
N PHE A 48 3.60 9.58 -14.80
CA PHE A 48 4.45 9.79 -13.62
C PHE A 48 4.00 8.93 -12.42
N ALA A 49 2.69 8.85 -12.14
CA ALA A 49 2.15 8.03 -11.07
C ALA A 49 2.46 6.54 -11.29
N TYR A 50 2.34 6.06 -12.53
CA TYR A 50 2.74 4.71 -12.91
C TYR A 50 4.24 4.45 -12.65
N GLU A 51 5.11 5.34 -13.11
CA GLU A 51 6.57 5.20 -12.92
C GLU A 51 6.94 5.19 -11.44
N ALA A 52 6.33 6.06 -10.64
CA ALA A 52 6.51 6.09 -9.19
C ALA A 52 6.08 4.77 -8.54
N CYS A 53 4.97 4.17 -8.98
CA CYS A 53 4.51 2.86 -8.50
C CYS A 53 5.49 1.74 -8.87
N ALA A 54 5.98 1.73 -10.11
CA ALA A 54 6.94 0.74 -10.59
C ALA A 54 8.28 0.82 -9.83
N ILE A 55 8.78 2.03 -9.58
CA ILE A 55 10.01 2.24 -8.79
C ILE A 55 9.79 1.85 -7.32
N SER A 56 8.66 2.23 -6.74
CA SER A 56 8.34 1.91 -5.34
C SER A 56 8.34 0.40 -5.13
N ARG A 57 7.78 -0.38 -6.06
CA ARG A 57 7.80 -1.85 -6.04
C ARG A 57 9.22 -2.42 -5.94
N GLU A 58 10.19 -1.87 -6.67
CA GLU A 58 11.58 -2.36 -6.62
C GLU A 58 12.28 -1.95 -5.31
N ARG A 59 11.97 -0.76 -4.78
CA ARG A 59 12.58 -0.24 -3.54
C ARG A 59 12.14 -0.95 -2.26
N LEU A 60 11.12 -1.80 -2.31
CA LEU A 60 10.69 -2.61 -1.16
C LEU A 60 11.70 -3.71 -0.79
N VAL A 61 12.63 -4.03 -1.68
CA VAL A 61 13.69 -4.99 -1.40
C VAL A 61 14.87 -4.27 -0.75
N ALA A 62 15.13 -4.57 0.52
CA ALA A 62 16.19 -3.97 1.32
C ALA A 62 17.59 -4.51 0.96
N THR A 63 18.01 -4.31 -0.29
CA THR A 63 19.30 -4.81 -0.82
C THR A 63 20.52 -4.28 -0.05
N ASP A 64 20.43 -3.07 0.51
CA ASP A 64 21.49 -2.49 1.34
C ASP A 64 21.66 -3.25 2.67
N VAL A 65 20.57 -3.77 3.24
CA VAL A 65 20.60 -4.61 4.43
C VAL A 65 21.30 -5.93 4.12
N PHE A 66 20.95 -6.56 3.00
CA PHE A 66 21.59 -7.81 2.57
C PHE A 66 23.10 -7.62 2.40
N ARG A 67 23.52 -6.52 1.76
CA ARG A 67 24.93 -6.17 1.59
C ARG A 67 25.63 -5.95 2.93
N HIS A 68 24.99 -5.23 3.86
CA HIS A 68 25.55 -4.97 5.18
C HIS A 68 25.85 -6.25 5.96
N PHE A 69 24.97 -7.24 5.87
CA PHE A 69 25.13 -8.55 6.53
C PHE A 69 25.95 -9.56 5.72
N GLY A 70 26.52 -9.16 4.57
CA GLY A 70 27.36 -10.00 3.73
C GLY A 70 26.62 -11.11 2.99
N TRP A 71 25.30 -10.96 2.78
CA TRP A 71 24.50 -11.90 2.02
C TRP A 71 24.68 -11.69 0.51
N ASP A 72 24.46 -12.75 -0.27
CA ASP A 72 24.33 -12.61 -1.72
C ASP A 72 23.05 -11.81 -2.02
N VAL A 73 23.24 -10.62 -2.62
CA VAL A 73 22.15 -9.66 -2.81
C VAL A 73 21.10 -10.20 -3.78
N GLU A 74 21.52 -10.91 -4.84
CA GLU A 74 20.58 -11.39 -5.84
C GLU A 74 19.82 -12.62 -5.33
N GLU A 75 20.50 -13.54 -4.65
CA GLU A 75 19.86 -14.69 -4.03
C GLU A 75 18.86 -14.25 -2.94
N ALA A 76 19.27 -13.32 -2.07
CA ALA A 76 18.40 -12.80 -1.01
C ALA A 76 17.22 -12.01 -1.59
N ARG A 77 17.44 -11.22 -2.64
CA ARG A 77 16.38 -10.51 -3.37
C ARG A 77 15.37 -11.49 -3.94
N GLN A 78 15.81 -12.54 -4.64
CA GLN A 78 14.92 -13.53 -5.21
C GLN A 78 14.07 -14.22 -4.13
N LYS A 79 14.69 -14.62 -3.01
CA LYS A 79 13.98 -15.21 -1.86
C LYS A 79 12.94 -14.26 -1.25
N VAL A 80 13.23 -12.97 -1.18
CA VAL A 80 12.27 -11.98 -0.67
C VAL A 80 11.14 -11.76 -1.66
N LEU A 81 11.42 -11.68 -2.96
CA LEU A 81 10.40 -11.51 -4.01
C LEU A 81 9.46 -12.71 -4.11
N ASP A 82 9.99 -13.92 -3.91
CA ASP A 82 9.21 -15.17 -3.88
C ASP A 82 8.50 -15.39 -2.53
N GLY A 83 8.85 -14.61 -1.51
CA GLY A 83 8.31 -14.74 -0.16
C GLY A 83 6.86 -14.26 -0.04
N PHE A 84 6.05 -15.03 0.69
CA PHE A 84 4.64 -14.74 0.96
C PHE A 84 4.40 -13.35 1.57
N VAL A 85 5.31 -12.89 2.43
CA VAL A 85 5.18 -11.57 3.08
C VAL A 85 5.28 -10.46 2.04
N MET A 86 6.23 -10.54 1.11
CA MET A 86 6.43 -9.50 0.10
C MET A 86 5.33 -9.54 -0.96
N SER A 87 4.85 -10.72 -1.34
CA SER A 87 3.70 -10.84 -2.26
C SER A 87 2.43 -10.24 -1.63
N THR A 88 2.16 -10.52 -0.35
CA THR A 88 1.01 -9.97 0.38
C THR A 88 1.13 -8.46 0.60
N PHE A 89 2.32 -7.97 0.98
CA PHE A 89 2.56 -6.55 1.19
C PHE A 89 2.40 -5.74 -0.11
N ARG A 90 2.91 -6.27 -1.23
CA ARG A 90 2.71 -5.68 -2.56
C ARG A 90 1.22 -5.59 -2.91
N ASN A 91 0.47 -6.66 -2.64
CA ASN A 91 -0.98 -6.67 -2.85
C ASN A 91 -1.65 -5.59 -2.01
N LEU A 92 -1.38 -5.51 -0.71
CA LEU A 92 -1.96 -4.50 0.19
C LEU A 92 -1.68 -3.06 -0.25
N LEU A 93 -0.45 -2.76 -0.70
CA LEU A 93 -0.11 -1.42 -1.20
C LEU A 93 -0.96 -1.05 -2.40
N PHE A 94 -1.06 -1.95 -3.39
CA PHE A 94 -1.77 -1.63 -4.61
C PHE A 94 -3.29 -1.66 -4.47
N GLN A 95 -3.81 -2.43 -3.50
CA GLN A 95 -5.22 -2.38 -3.11
C GLN A 95 -5.70 -0.99 -2.68
N ARG A 96 -4.80 -0.15 -2.17
CA ARG A 96 -5.11 1.25 -1.81
C ARG A 96 -4.76 2.24 -2.90
N VAL A 97 -3.60 2.07 -3.54
CA VAL A 97 -3.11 3.02 -4.55
C VAL A 97 -4.00 3.06 -5.79
N ILE A 98 -4.42 1.90 -6.32
CA ILE A 98 -5.18 1.85 -7.57
C ILE A 98 -6.58 2.49 -7.45
N PRO A 99 -7.40 2.19 -6.43
CA PRO A 99 -8.69 2.87 -6.27
C PRO A 99 -8.54 4.38 -6.10
N ASN A 100 -7.51 4.84 -5.38
CA ASN A 100 -7.25 6.26 -5.21
C ASN A 100 -6.83 6.94 -6.53
N LEU A 101 -5.97 6.30 -7.33
CA LEU A 101 -5.60 6.80 -8.67
C LEU A 101 -6.81 6.87 -9.62
N ASN A 102 -7.69 5.87 -9.54
CA ASN A 102 -8.92 5.85 -10.31
C ASN A 102 -9.86 7.00 -9.89
N ARG A 103 -10.07 7.17 -8.57
CA ARG A 103 -10.91 8.24 -8.01
C ARG A 103 -10.46 9.64 -8.45
N ILE A 104 -9.16 9.92 -8.41
CA ILE A 104 -8.64 11.24 -8.82
C ILE A 104 -8.53 11.41 -10.35
N GLY A 105 -8.84 10.38 -11.14
CA GLY A 105 -8.83 10.45 -12.61
C GLY A 105 -7.44 10.29 -13.25
N LEU A 106 -6.47 9.69 -12.55
CA LEU A 106 -5.13 9.40 -13.08
C LEU A 106 -4.95 7.96 -13.56
N LEU A 107 -5.98 7.11 -13.47
CA LEU A 107 -6.01 5.79 -14.11
C LEU A 107 -6.55 5.89 -15.55
N THR A 108 -5.79 6.53 -16.44
CA THR A 108 -6.17 6.73 -17.84
C THR A 108 -6.09 5.45 -18.66
N ASP A 109 -6.75 5.42 -19.82
CA ASP A 109 -6.74 4.27 -20.74
C ASP A 109 -5.33 3.88 -21.22
N LYS A 110 -4.39 4.83 -21.23
CA LYS A 110 -3.00 4.59 -21.64
C LYS A 110 -2.15 3.95 -20.56
N VAL A 111 -2.40 4.27 -19.28
CA VAL A 111 -1.63 3.73 -18.15
C VAL A 111 -2.26 2.48 -17.56
N ARG A 112 -3.58 2.31 -17.69
CA ARG A 112 -4.31 1.13 -17.22
C ARG A 112 -3.67 -0.20 -17.70
N PRO A 113 -3.39 -0.40 -19.00
CA PRO A 113 -2.71 -1.62 -19.46
C PRO A 113 -1.35 -1.85 -18.82
N LYS A 114 -0.62 -0.78 -18.46
CA LYS A 114 0.69 -0.89 -17.81
C LYS A 114 0.57 -1.38 -16.37
N PHE A 115 -0.47 -0.95 -15.64
CA PHE A 115 -0.78 -1.50 -14.32
C PHE A 115 -1.27 -2.96 -14.40
N GLU A 116 -1.90 -3.34 -15.52
CA GLU A 116 -2.31 -4.71 -15.84
C GLU A 116 -1.09 -5.62 -16.01
N GLU A 117 -0.11 -5.19 -16.81
CA GLU A 117 1.17 -5.90 -17.01
C GLU A 117 1.98 -6.04 -15.71
N LEU A 118 1.84 -5.09 -14.78
CA LEU A 118 2.43 -5.18 -13.45
C LEU A 118 1.74 -6.20 -12.52
N GLY A 119 0.59 -6.76 -12.91
CA GLY A 119 -0.16 -7.77 -12.16
C GLY A 119 -0.98 -7.18 -11.01
N ILE A 120 -1.51 -5.97 -11.19
CA ILE A 120 -2.06 -5.16 -10.09
C ILE A 120 -3.57 -4.85 -10.24
N LEU A 121 -4.14 -5.02 -11.45
CA LEU A 121 -5.51 -4.58 -11.74
C LEU A 121 -6.63 -5.40 -11.09
N GLU A 122 -6.33 -6.55 -10.47
CA GLU A 122 -7.31 -7.34 -9.70
C GLU A 122 -7.94 -6.58 -8.52
N TYR A 123 -7.40 -5.41 -8.16
CA TYR A 123 -7.78 -4.63 -6.99
C TYR A 123 -8.54 -3.32 -7.28
N GLU A 124 -8.91 -3.07 -8.54
CA GLU A 124 -9.54 -1.81 -8.96
C GLU A 124 -10.87 -1.50 -8.24
N ASN A 125 -11.62 -2.53 -7.83
CA ASN A 125 -12.96 -2.40 -7.24
C ASN A 125 -12.97 -2.37 -5.70
N LEU A 126 -11.82 -2.17 -5.04
CA LEU A 126 -11.76 -2.08 -3.57
C LEU A 126 -12.14 -0.68 -3.06
N SER A 127 -12.59 -0.61 -1.81
CA SER A 127 -13.01 0.62 -1.15
C SER A 127 -11.91 1.68 -1.20
N THR A 128 -12.24 2.89 -1.67
CA THR A 128 -11.32 4.03 -1.70
C THR A 128 -11.17 4.64 -0.30
N ASP A 129 -9.98 5.13 0.05
CA ASP A 129 -9.72 5.78 1.35
C ASP A 129 -10.36 7.18 1.48
N GLY A 130 -11.10 7.64 0.47
CA GLY A 130 -11.68 8.98 0.44
C GLY A 130 -13.00 9.14 1.21
N ASP A 131 -13.59 8.05 1.70
CA ASP A 131 -14.83 8.08 2.49
C ASP A 131 -14.53 8.02 4.00
N ILE A 132 -13.64 8.91 4.48
CA ILE A 132 -13.32 9.03 5.91
C ILE A 132 -14.19 10.13 6.54
N ASP A 133 -14.89 9.77 7.62
CA ASP A 133 -15.64 10.69 8.46
C ASP A 133 -14.68 11.65 9.17
N TRP A 134 -14.70 12.93 8.79
CA TRP A 134 -13.87 13.97 9.43
C TRP A 134 -14.07 14.04 10.95
N ALA A 135 -15.27 13.73 11.45
CA ALA A 135 -15.53 13.67 12.90
C ALA A 135 -14.72 12.56 13.60
N SER A 136 -14.45 11.46 12.89
CA SER A 136 -13.58 10.37 13.37
C SER A 136 -12.10 10.75 13.43
N LEU A 137 -11.64 11.70 12.60
CA LEU A 137 -10.25 12.17 12.58
C LEU A 137 -9.97 13.30 13.59
N GLU A 138 -11.01 14.09 13.93
CA GLU A 138 -10.98 15.20 14.90
C GLU A 138 -11.19 14.74 16.35
N ARG A 139 -11.63 13.50 16.57
CA ARG A 139 -11.85 12.95 17.92
C ARG A 139 -10.56 13.01 18.77
N PRO A 140 -10.68 13.21 20.10
CA PRO A 140 -9.55 13.13 21.01
C PRO A 140 -8.82 11.79 20.88
N LEU A 141 -7.49 11.83 21.08
CA LEU A 141 -6.64 10.64 21.13
C LEU A 141 -7.20 9.63 22.13
N ASP A 142 -7.66 8.49 21.60
CA ASP A 142 -8.01 7.33 22.40
C ASP A 142 -6.95 6.26 22.11
N THR A 143 -5.99 6.14 23.03
CA THR A 143 -4.85 5.21 22.91
C THR A 143 -5.29 3.74 22.99
N ASP A 144 -6.49 3.45 23.49
CA ASP A 144 -7.00 2.09 23.61
C ASP A 144 -7.52 1.56 22.26
N GLU A 145 -7.95 2.44 21.34
CA GLU A 145 -8.43 2.08 20.00
C GLU A 145 -7.30 1.59 19.07
N ALA A 146 -6.09 2.13 19.23
CA ALA A 146 -4.88 1.68 18.52
C ALA A 146 -4.66 0.17 18.62
N GLN A 147 -4.95 -0.39 19.80
CA GLN A 147 -4.68 -1.78 20.12
C GLN A 147 -5.70 -2.75 19.49
N ALA A 148 -6.91 -2.27 19.17
CA ALA A 148 -7.98 -3.08 18.61
C ALA A 148 -7.91 -3.20 17.08
N TYR A 149 -7.46 -2.14 16.38
CA TYR A 149 -7.39 -2.12 14.91
C TYR A 149 -6.26 -3.00 14.35
N ASP A 150 -5.16 -3.15 15.09
CA ASP A 150 -4.06 -4.06 14.70
C ASP A 150 -4.52 -5.53 14.74
N GLN A 151 -5.34 -5.92 15.72
CA GLN A 151 -5.77 -7.30 15.91
C GLN A 151 -6.56 -7.85 14.71
N THR A 152 -7.46 -7.07 14.13
CA THR A 152 -8.31 -7.49 13.00
C THR A 152 -7.50 -7.69 11.71
N MET A 153 -6.55 -6.79 11.42
CA MET A 153 -5.67 -6.92 10.25
C MET A 153 -4.73 -8.13 10.37
N PHE A 154 -4.28 -8.47 11.59
CA PHE A 154 -3.47 -9.66 11.83
C PHE A 154 -4.25 -10.96 11.67
N GLU A 155 -5.51 -11.01 12.11
CA GLU A 155 -6.36 -12.18 11.92
C GLU A 155 -6.60 -12.45 10.43
N GLU A 156 -6.85 -11.40 9.64
CA GLU A 156 -6.96 -11.52 8.18
C GLU A 156 -5.66 -11.97 7.52
N PHE A 157 -4.50 -11.45 7.98
CA PHE A 157 -3.20 -11.87 7.46
C PHE A 157 -2.88 -13.33 7.81
N ALA A 158 -3.12 -13.75 9.06
CA ALA A 158 -2.91 -15.12 9.51
C ALA A 158 -3.78 -16.11 8.74
N LYS A 159 -5.05 -15.74 8.50
CA LYS A 159 -5.98 -16.53 7.70
C LYS A 159 -5.50 -16.68 6.25
N LYS A 160 -5.05 -15.59 5.62
CA LYS A 160 -4.46 -15.63 4.27
C LYS A 160 -3.17 -16.46 4.21
N HIS A 161 -2.34 -16.42 5.25
CA HIS A 161 -1.12 -17.24 5.33
C HIS A 161 -1.46 -18.74 5.42
N GLU A 162 -2.43 -19.13 6.26
CA GLU A 162 -2.89 -20.52 6.33
C GLU A 162 -3.47 -21.01 4.99
N GLU A 163 -4.24 -20.17 4.29
CA GLU A 163 -4.80 -20.49 2.98
C GLU A 163 -3.69 -20.72 1.94
N HIS A 164 -2.65 -19.87 1.95
CA HIS A 164 -1.49 -20.02 1.09
C HIS A 164 -0.67 -21.27 1.37
N GLU A 165 -0.41 -21.61 2.64
CA GLU A 165 0.30 -22.86 2.99
C GLU A 165 -0.50 -24.10 2.57
N LYS A 166 -1.83 -24.09 2.79
CA LYS A 166 -2.70 -25.20 2.35
C LYS A 166 -2.65 -25.36 0.83
N ALA A 167 -2.73 -24.28 0.07
CA ALA A 167 -2.62 -24.31 -1.39
C ALA A 167 -1.24 -24.79 -1.89
N SER A 168 -0.16 -24.36 -1.25
CA SER A 168 1.21 -24.79 -1.58
C SER A 168 1.50 -26.25 -1.21
N SER A 169 0.78 -26.82 -0.23
CA SER A 169 0.93 -28.22 0.18
C SER A 169 0.12 -29.21 -0.67
N ALA A 170 -0.85 -28.70 -1.43
CA ALA A 170 -1.76 -29.48 -2.28
C ALA A 170 -1.32 -29.54 -3.76
N ALA A 171 -0.26 -28.80 -4.13
CA ALA A 171 0.37 -28.76 -5.45
C ALA A 171 1.71 -29.51 -5.44
#